data_AF-A0A183BWW2-F1
#
_entry.id   AF-A0A183BWW2-F1
#
_cell.length_a   1.000
_cell.length_b   1.000
_cell.length_c   1.000
_cell.angle_alpha   90.00
_cell.angle_beta   90.00
_cell.angle_gamma   90.00
#
_symmetry.space_group_name_H-M   'P 1'
#
loop_
_entity.id
_entity.type
_entity.pdbx_description
1 polymer ?
#
loop_
_entity_poly.entity_id
_entity_poly.type
_entity_poly.pdbx_seq_one_letter_code
_entity_poly.pdbx_strand_id
1 'polypeptide(L)'
;MFEAKFTNAALLKKIVEAIKELVSEAPFDCTENSMCLQAMDGSHVALISLKLDIGIFEVYRCDRTIALGLSLGELSKVLKCSKSDDTLMIRFEDSEQDMVTFTFEDTKGRKQDITLKLMDIDNEHLGIPDQKYAAVVEMPSTEFQKVCRDISSFSDSMNITATKSGVVFSGSGDSVTNTIRYTKDKTADEDDKDRVDITVKEKVALNFSIKYLTNFTKATSLSDRVRLSMCDNVPLVVEYDLESNGYLRYFLAPKIDEDKEGMDE
;
A
#
# COMPACT_ATOMS: atom_id res chain seq x y z
N MET A 1 12.26 1.57 25.40
CA MET A 1 12.37 0.20 24.86
C MET A 1 11.21 -0.07 23.93
N PHE A 2 11.50 -0.67 22.79
CA PHE A 2 10.51 -1.16 21.85
C PHE A 2 10.84 -2.59 21.44
N GLU A 3 9.85 -3.46 21.47
CA GLU A 3 9.93 -4.85 21.01
C GLU A 3 8.65 -5.22 20.25
N ALA A 4 8.82 -5.78 19.05
CA ALA A 4 7.71 -6.27 18.25
C ALA A 4 8.08 -7.59 17.58
N LYS A 5 7.30 -8.64 17.82
CA LYS A 5 7.51 -9.99 17.29
C LYS A 5 6.39 -10.37 16.32
N PHE A 6 6.75 -10.62 15.08
CA PHE A 6 5.89 -11.25 14.08
C PHE A 6 5.99 -12.77 14.19
N THR A 7 4.85 -13.46 14.08
CA THR A 7 4.82 -14.92 13.91
C THR A 7 5.55 -15.34 12.63
N ASN A 8 5.56 -14.47 11.61
CA ASN A 8 6.18 -14.75 10.33
C ASN A 8 6.79 -13.49 9.70
N ALA A 9 8.09 -13.54 9.38
CA ALA A 9 8.85 -12.48 8.71
C ALA A 9 8.29 -12.11 7.32
N ALA A 10 7.55 -13.02 6.68
CA ALA A 10 6.97 -12.84 5.35
C ALA A 10 6.07 -11.60 5.25
N LEU A 11 5.33 -11.26 6.32
CA LEU A 11 4.43 -10.10 6.29
C LEU A 11 5.22 -8.81 6.10
N LEU A 12 6.18 -8.52 6.98
CA LEU A 12 7.00 -7.31 6.87
C LEU A 12 7.82 -7.30 5.58
N LYS A 13 8.31 -8.47 5.15
CA LYS A 13 9.02 -8.63 3.86
C LYS A 13 8.14 -8.21 2.69
N LYS A 14 6.89 -8.69 2.60
CA LYS A 14 5.95 -8.32 1.54
C LYS A 14 5.61 -6.83 1.58
N ILE A 15 5.41 -6.26 2.78
CA ILE A 15 5.13 -4.82 2.97
C ILE A 15 6.30 -3.99 2.42
N VAL A 16 7.53 -4.27 2.86
CA VAL A 16 8.72 -3.52 2.43
C VAL A 16 8.93 -3.64 0.92
N GLU A 17 8.76 -4.83 0.34
CA GLU A 17 8.83 -5.02 -1.12
C GLU A 17 7.76 -4.22 -1.87
N ALA A 18 6.59 -3.97 -1.27
CA ALA A 18 5.50 -3.21 -1.86
C ALA A 18 5.68 -1.69 -1.79
N ILE A 19 6.57 -1.16 -0.94
CA ILE A 19 6.74 0.29 -0.73
C ILE A 19 8.12 0.82 -1.13
N LYS A 20 9.18 -0.01 -1.12
CA LYS A 20 10.58 0.41 -1.32
C LYS A 20 10.90 1.06 -2.68
N GLU A 21 10.03 0.90 -3.67
CA GLU A 21 10.23 1.52 -4.99
C GLU A 21 9.57 2.89 -5.13
N LEU A 22 8.69 3.23 -4.19
CA LEU A 22 8.03 4.52 -4.12
C LEU A 22 8.78 5.46 -3.18
N VAL A 23 9.31 4.91 -2.08
CA VAL A 23 10.00 5.65 -1.03
C VAL A 23 11.31 4.96 -0.70
N SER A 24 12.40 5.73 -0.58
CA SER A 24 13.74 5.23 -0.23
C SER A 24 13.92 5.01 1.26
N GLU A 25 13.37 5.91 2.07
CA GLU A 25 13.54 5.98 3.52
C GLU A 25 12.26 6.50 4.16
N ALA A 26 11.90 5.93 5.32
CA ALA A 26 10.65 6.29 5.99
C ALA A 26 10.77 6.08 7.50
N PRO A 27 10.08 6.91 8.32
CA PRO A 27 9.92 6.65 9.73
C PRO A 27 8.89 5.54 9.95
N PHE A 28 9.23 4.57 10.79
CA PHE A 28 8.26 3.66 11.39
C PHE A 28 7.90 4.18 12.78
N ASP A 29 6.70 4.73 12.92
CA ASP A 29 6.16 5.28 14.15
C ASP A 29 5.60 4.18 15.02
N CYS A 30 6.33 3.81 16.06
CA CYS A 30 5.90 2.84 17.05
C CYS A 30 5.24 3.56 18.22
N THR A 31 4.02 3.15 18.54
CA THR A 31 3.24 3.65 19.69
C THR A 31 2.80 2.47 20.53
N GLU A 32 2.17 2.68 21.68
CA GLU A 32 1.62 1.58 22.50
C GLU A 32 0.58 0.70 21.76
N ASN A 33 -0.07 1.24 20.70
CA ASN A 33 -1.22 0.61 20.05
C ASN A 33 -0.96 0.13 18.61
N SER A 34 0.10 0.60 17.97
CA SER A 34 0.40 0.26 16.58
C SER A 34 1.80 0.68 16.15
N MET A 35 2.30 -0.01 15.13
CA MET A 35 3.42 0.45 14.30
C MET A 35 2.86 1.01 12.99
N CYS A 36 3.10 2.29 12.73
CA CYS A 36 2.63 3.00 11.55
C CYS A 36 3.80 3.44 10.69
N LEU A 37 3.52 3.74 9.42
CA LEU A 37 4.45 4.44 8.55
C LEU A 37 3.63 5.34 7.64
N GLN A 38 4.08 6.58 7.49
CA GLN A 38 3.53 7.50 6.51
C GLN A 38 4.67 8.19 5.76
N ALA A 39 4.65 8.14 4.43
CA ALA A 39 5.70 8.75 3.61
C ALA A 39 5.20 9.12 2.22
N MET A 40 5.65 10.26 1.72
CA MET A 40 5.43 10.69 0.33
C MET A 40 6.54 10.15 -0.57
N ASP A 41 6.21 9.88 -1.84
CA ASP A 41 7.21 9.63 -2.86
C ASP A 41 8.02 10.89 -3.19
N GLY A 42 9.17 10.73 -3.85
CA GLY A 42 10.07 11.85 -4.16
C GLY A 42 9.47 12.93 -5.09
N SER A 43 8.33 12.67 -5.73
CA SER A 43 7.60 13.67 -6.54
C SER A 43 6.42 14.31 -5.81
N HIS A 44 6.11 13.88 -4.58
CA HIS A 44 4.95 14.32 -3.80
C HIS A 44 3.59 14.09 -4.50
N VAL A 45 3.50 13.09 -5.37
CA VAL A 45 2.27 12.72 -6.11
C VAL A 45 1.55 11.54 -5.43
N ALA A 46 2.29 10.70 -4.72
CA ALA A 46 1.77 9.54 -4.01
C ALA A 46 2.14 9.57 -2.52
N LEU A 47 1.17 9.25 -1.66
CA LEU A 47 1.37 9.07 -0.22
C LEU A 47 1.12 7.61 0.14
N ILE A 48 2.00 7.04 0.95
CA ILE A 48 1.86 5.70 1.53
C ILE A 48 1.44 5.87 2.99
N SER A 49 0.43 5.11 3.41
CA SER A 49 0.03 5.00 4.80
C SER A 49 -0.12 3.53 5.17
N LEU A 50 0.75 3.07 6.05
CA LEU A 50 0.74 1.73 6.62
C LEU A 50 0.29 1.82 8.08
N LYS A 51 -0.59 0.92 8.49
CA LYS A 51 -0.90 0.67 9.89
C LYS A 51 -0.77 -0.82 10.18
N LEU A 52 0.06 -1.15 11.16
CA LEU A 52 0.15 -2.47 11.76
C LEU A 52 -0.33 -2.37 13.21
N ASP A 53 -1.55 -2.85 13.44
CA ASP A 53 -2.17 -2.87 14.76
C ASP A 53 -1.47 -3.90 15.67
N ILE A 54 -1.51 -3.71 16.99
CA ILE A 54 -0.90 -4.65 17.95
C ILE A 54 -1.35 -6.10 17.75
N GLY A 55 -2.59 -6.31 17.28
CA GLY A 55 -3.13 -7.65 17.04
C GLY A 55 -2.45 -8.44 15.91
N ILE A 56 -1.56 -7.81 15.14
CA ILE A 56 -0.73 -8.48 14.11
C ILE A 56 0.49 -9.18 14.73
N PHE A 57 0.92 -8.72 15.91
CA PHE A 57 2.14 -9.19 16.55
C PHE A 57 1.85 -10.26 17.60
N GLU A 58 2.74 -11.23 17.71
CA GLU A 58 2.72 -12.22 18.81
C GLU A 58 3.14 -11.58 20.13
N VAL A 59 4.10 -10.66 20.08
CA VAL A 59 4.58 -9.86 21.21
C VAL A 59 4.69 -8.42 20.73
N TYR A 60 4.14 -7.48 21.49
CA TYR A 60 4.30 -6.07 21.20
C TYR A 60 4.45 -5.28 22.50
N ARG A 61 5.49 -4.47 22.58
CA ARG A 61 5.76 -3.57 23.70
C ARG A 61 6.42 -2.31 23.17
N CYS A 62 5.84 -1.16 23.48
CA CYS A 62 6.40 0.14 23.15
C CYS A 62 6.27 1.03 24.39
N ASP A 63 7.36 1.22 25.13
CA ASP A 63 7.30 1.94 26.42
C ASP A 63 7.09 3.47 26.23
N ARG A 64 7.45 3.98 25.05
CA ARG A 64 7.31 5.38 24.64
C ARG A 64 7.16 5.42 23.15
N THR A 65 6.42 6.41 22.63
CA THR A 65 6.37 6.66 21.20
C THR A 65 7.77 6.92 20.66
N ILE A 66 8.18 6.15 19.66
CA ILE A 66 9.46 6.27 18.97
C ILE A 66 9.24 6.24 17.46
N ALA A 67 10.12 6.92 16.72
CA ALA A 67 10.16 6.86 15.26
C ALA A 67 11.47 6.18 14.85
N LEU A 68 11.36 5.04 14.18
CA LEU A 68 12.51 4.30 13.65
C LEU A 68 12.72 4.70 12.19
N GLY A 69 13.63 5.65 11.93
CA GLY A 69 13.98 6.04 10.57
C GLY A 69 14.81 4.97 9.87
N LEU A 70 14.26 4.34 8.83
CA LEU A 70 14.89 3.21 8.15
C LEU A 70 15.01 3.43 6.64
N SER A 71 16.17 3.06 6.08
CA SER A 71 16.30 2.84 4.64
C SER A 71 15.55 1.56 4.25
N LEU A 72 14.53 1.70 3.40
CA LEU A 72 13.72 0.58 2.92
C LEU A 72 14.53 -0.36 2.01
N GLY A 73 15.55 0.16 1.34
CA GLY A 73 16.52 -0.62 0.55
C GLY A 73 17.37 -1.56 1.42
N GLU A 74 17.93 -1.04 2.52
CA GLU A 74 18.72 -1.87 3.46
C GLU A 74 17.82 -2.81 4.25
N LEU A 75 16.64 -2.35 4.69
CA LEU A 75 15.66 -3.20 5.36
C LEU A 75 15.22 -4.38 4.48
N SER A 76 15.02 -4.15 3.16
CA SER A 76 14.76 -5.24 2.21
C SER A 76 15.88 -6.29 2.18
N LYS A 77 17.16 -5.87 2.26
CA LYS A 77 18.30 -6.81 2.33
C LYS A 77 18.30 -7.59 3.65
N VAL A 78 18.04 -6.93 4.78
CA VAL A 78 17.92 -7.57 6.09
C VAL A 78 16.82 -8.65 6.06
N LEU A 79 15.63 -8.32 5.56
CA LEU A 79 14.48 -9.24 5.50
C LEU A 79 14.70 -10.41 4.53
N LYS A 80 15.59 -10.27 3.53
CA LYS A 80 15.98 -11.36 2.63
C LYS A 80 16.83 -12.44 3.28
N CYS A 81 17.41 -12.18 4.45
CA CYS A 81 18.16 -13.20 5.21
C CYS A 81 17.27 -14.25 5.87
N SER A 82 15.96 -14.03 5.89
CA SER A 82 14.96 -14.95 6.47
C SER A 82 14.14 -15.70 5.42
N LYS A 83 13.70 -16.89 5.80
CA LYS A 83 12.65 -17.63 5.09
C LYS A 83 11.27 -17.09 5.47
N SER A 84 10.30 -17.45 4.64
CA SER A 84 8.91 -17.03 4.81
C SER A 84 8.17 -17.75 5.95
N ASP A 85 8.83 -18.57 6.76
CA ASP A 85 8.27 -19.25 7.94
C ASP A 85 9.05 -18.92 9.22
N ASP A 86 10.12 -18.13 9.11
CA ASP A 86 10.92 -17.70 10.25
C ASP A 86 10.14 -16.65 11.06
N THR A 87 10.25 -16.72 12.38
CA THR A 87 9.76 -15.64 13.24
C THR A 87 10.70 -14.43 13.14
N LEU A 88 10.15 -13.23 13.29
CA LEU A 88 10.93 -11.99 13.27
C LEU A 88 10.64 -11.19 14.54
N MET A 89 11.70 -10.81 15.26
CA MET A 89 11.62 -9.86 16.37
C MET A 89 12.41 -8.61 16.04
N ILE A 90 11.78 -7.45 16.24
CA ILE A 90 12.40 -6.13 16.14
C ILE A 90 12.62 -5.64 17.56
N ARG A 91 13.85 -5.21 17.88
CA ARG A 91 14.18 -4.61 19.18
C ARG A 91 14.92 -3.29 19.00
N PHE A 92 14.53 -2.32 19.82
CA PHE A 92 15.22 -1.04 19.94
C PHE A 92 15.30 -0.63 21.42
N GLU A 93 16.50 -0.27 21.86
CA GLU A 93 16.79 0.25 23.19
C GLU A 93 17.50 1.60 23.10
N ASP A 94 17.06 2.58 23.90
CA ASP A 94 17.62 3.94 23.92
C ASP A 94 19.13 3.97 24.24
N SER A 95 19.66 2.90 24.86
CA SER A 95 21.09 2.73 25.14
C SER A 95 21.94 2.39 23.92
N GLU A 96 21.36 1.91 22.80
CA GLU A 96 22.09 1.29 21.70
C GLU A 96 22.45 2.22 20.51
N GLN A 97 22.74 3.50 20.75
CA GLN A 97 23.33 4.42 19.74
C GLN A 97 22.63 4.40 18.37
N ASP A 98 21.30 4.58 18.35
CA ASP A 98 20.50 4.66 17.13
C ASP A 98 20.60 3.39 16.25
N MET A 99 20.63 2.22 16.88
CA MET A 99 20.61 0.94 16.20
C MET A 99 19.33 0.16 16.52
N VAL A 100 18.77 -0.49 15.51
CA VAL A 100 17.66 -1.44 15.67
C VAL A 100 18.14 -2.85 15.32
N THR A 101 17.75 -3.84 16.11
CA THR A 101 18.12 -5.24 15.88
C THR A 101 16.92 -6.04 15.39
N PHE A 102 17.13 -6.77 14.31
CA PHE A 102 16.21 -7.76 13.76
C PHE A 102 16.72 -9.15 14.10
N THR A 103 16.01 -9.88 14.95
CA THR A 103 16.29 -11.28 15.29
C THR A 103 15.36 -12.17 14.48
N PHE A 104 15.93 -13.01 13.63
CA PHE A 104 15.21 -14.08 12.92
C PHE A 104 15.43 -15.41 13.60
N GLU A 105 14.39 -16.21 13.78
CA GLU A 105 14.47 -17.55 14.35
C GLU A 105 13.70 -18.56 13.49
N ASP A 106 14.43 -19.57 13.00
CA ASP A 106 13.86 -20.65 12.19
C ASP A 106 13.19 -21.73 13.04
N THR A 107 12.44 -22.62 12.39
CA THR A 107 11.73 -23.74 13.03
C THR A 107 12.65 -24.76 13.71
N LYS A 108 13.98 -24.69 13.47
CA LYS A 108 15.00 -25.57 14.05
C LYS A 108 15.76 -24.91 15.19
N GLY A 109 15.41 -23.67 15.56
CA GLY A 109 16.02 -22.91 16.65
C GLY A 109 17.30 -22.16 16.25
N ARG A 110 17.64 -22.06 14.96
CA ARG A 110 18.73 -21.19 14.51
C ARG A 110 18.26 -19.74 14.65
N LYS A 111 18.99 -18.96 15.45
CA LYS A 111 18.78 -17.51 15.60
C LYS A 111 19.82 -16.73 14.81
N GLN A 112 19.40 -15.64 14.19
CA GLN A 112 20.28 -14.72 13.49
C GLN A 112 19.88 -13.28 13.83
N ASP A 113 20.80 -12.55 14.45
CA ASP A 113 20.64 -11.13 14.73
C ASP A 113 21.30 -10.30 13.63
N ILE A 114 20.57 -9.31 13.13
CA ILE A 114 21.05 -8.33 12.17
C ILE A 114 20.72 -6.94 12.70
N THR A 115 21.76 -6.15 12.93
CA THR A 115 21.61 -4.78 13.44
C THR A 115 21.73 -3.78 12.31
N LEU A 116 20.75 -2.87 12.21
CA LEU A 116 20.70 -1.81 11.21
C LEU A 116 20.78 -0.46 11.91
N LYS A 117 21.58 0.45 11.34
CA LYS A 117 21.69 1.82 11.84
C LYS A 117 20.46 2.62 11.41
N LEU A 118 19.86 3.34 12.35
CA LEU A 118 18.77 4.27 12.11
C LEU A 118 19.26 5.53 11.41
N MET A 119 18.33 6.19 10.74
CA MET A 119 18.53 7.47 10.07
C MET A 119 17.68 8.52 10.76
N ASP A 120 18.18 9.75 10.80
CA ASP A 120 17.39 10.90 11.21
C ASP A 120 16.53 11.30 10.00
N ILE A 121 15.22 11.06 10.10
CA ILE A 121 14.24 11.31 9.05
C ILE A 121 13.17 12.23 9.62
N ASP A 122 12.88 13.32 8.92
CA ASP A 122 11.82 14.23 9.30
C ASP A 122 10.49 13.48 9.34
N ASN A 123 9.87 13.52 10.52
CA ASN A 123 8.60 12.86 10.77
C ASN A 123 7.44 13.84 10.53
N GLU A 124 7.09 14.04 9.26
CA GLU A 124 5.96 14.87 8.87
C GLU A 124 4.71 14.02 8.68
N HIS A 125 3.81 14.07 9.67
CA HIS A 125 2.49 13.47 9.55
C HIS A 125 1.52 14.39 8.82
N LEU A 126 1.05 13.95 7.66
CA LEU A 126 -0.08 14.54 6.96
C LEU A 126 -1.39 14.01 7.56
N GLY A 127 -2.24 14.94 7.98
CA GLY A 127 -3.61 14.63 8.40
C GLY A 127 -4.40 14.06 7.23
N ILE A 128 -4.82 12.80 7.32
CA ILE A 128 -5.72 12.17 6.35
C ILE A 128 -7.15 12.37 6.87
N PRO A 129 -7.98 13.23 6.23
CA PRO A 129 -9.34 13.46 6.69
C PRO A 129 -10.25 12.27 6.36
N ASP A 130 -11.30 12.09 7.19
CA ASP A 130 -12.38 11.16 6.89
C ASP A 130 -13.18 11.65 5.68
N GLN A 131 -12.92 11.04 4.51
CA GLN A 131 -13.54 11.44 3.26
C GLN A 131 -14.71 10.53 2.90
N LYS A 132 -15.82 11.12 2.46
CA LYS A 132 -16.88 10.37 1.78
C LYS A 132 -16.53 10.24 0.30
N TYR A 133 -16.37 9.00 -0.15
CA TYR A 133 -16.09 8.70 -1.55
C TYR A 133 -17.37 8.62 -2.39
N ALA A 134 -17.27 9.08 -3.64
CA ALA A 134 -18.32 9.04 -4.65
C ALA A 134 -18.51 7.63 -5.20
N ALA A 135 -17.42 6.90 -5.39
CA ALA A 135 -17.43 5.49 -5.77
C ALA A 135 -16.41 4.68 -4.97
N VAL A 136 -16.77 3.43 -4.68
CA VAL A 136 -15.90 2.42 -4.08
C VAL A 136 -16.01 1.16 -4.94
N VAL A 137 -14.87 0.67 -5.41
CA VAL A 137 -14.73 -0.58 -6.16
C VAL A 137 -13.87 -1.52 -5.34
N GLU A 138 -14.38 -2.71 -5.03
CA GLU A 138 -13.62 -3.75 -4.35
C GLU A 138 -13.55 -4.97 -5.27
N MET A 139 -12.35 -5.49 -5.51
CA MET A 139 -12.13 -6.56 -6.49
C MET A 139 -10.94 -7.45 -6.10
N PRO A 140 -10.77 -8.63 -6.73
CA PRO A 140 -9.60 -9.46 -6.49
C PRO A 140 -8.32 -8.66 -6.78
N SER A 141 -7.37 -8.69 -5.86
CA SER A 141 -6.12 -7.94 -5.98
C SER A 141 -5.30 -8.38 -7.20
N THR A 142 -5.35 -9.68 -7.52
CA THR A 142 -4.73 -10.30 -8.69
C THR A 142 -5.34 -9.82 -10.00
N GLU A 143 -6.66 -9.60 -10.04
CA GLU A 143 -7.35 -9.05 -11.21
C GLU A 143 -7.00 -7.58 -11.40
N PHE A 144 -6.96 -6.77 -10.33
CA PHE A 144 -6.50 -5.38 -10.42
C PHE A 144 -5.04 -5.30 -10.90
N GLN A 145 -4.16 -6.18 -10.41
CA GLN A 145 -2.78 -6.27 -10.89
C GLN A 145 -2.71 -6.57 -12.39
N LYS A 146 -3.55 -7.48 -12.88
CA LYS A 146 -3.64 -7.81 -14.30
C LYS A 146 -4.14 -6.63 -15.11
N VAL A 147 -5.20 -5.95 -14.67
CA VAL A 147 -5.73 -4.72 -15.29
C VAL A 147 -4.63 -3.66 -15.44
N CYS A 148 -3.86 -3.39 -14.39
CA CYS A 148 -2.75 -2.44 -14.46
C CYS A 148 -1.66 -2.87 -15.45
N ARG A 149 -1.28 -4.16 -15.45
CA ARG A 149 -0.28 -4.71 -16.38
C ARG A 149 -0.73 -4.58 -17.84
N ASP A 150 -1.97 -4.96 -18.12
CA ASP A 150 -2.55 -4.95 -19.47
C ASP A 150 -2.66 -3.52 -20.02
N ILE A 151 -3.00 -2.54 -19.17
CA ILE A 151 -3.05 -1.13 -19.59
C ILE A 151 -1.65 -0.52 -19.73
N SER A 152 -0.73 -0.84 -18.81
CA SER A 152 0.66 -0.32 -18.83
C SER A 152 1.45 -0.70 -20.09
N SER A 153 1.00 -1.75 -20.80
CA SER A 153 1.63 -2.20 -22.04
C SER A 153 1.38 -1.24 -23.22
N PHE A 154 0.38 -0.37 -23.13
CA PHE A 154 -0.07 0.47 -24.24
C PHE A 154 -0.25 1.96 -23.90
N SER A 155 -0.31 2.33 -22.62
CA SER A 155 -0.53 3.72 -22.21
C SER A 155 0.20 4.03 -20.92
N ASP A 156 0.67 5.28 -20.77
CA ASP A 156 1.25 5.83 -19.54
C ASP A 156 0.21 6.38 -18.56
N SER A 157 -1.07 6.32 -18.95
CA SER A 157 -2.19 6.81 -18.15
C SER A 157 -3.33 5.80 -18.12
N MET A 158 -4.04 5.76 -17.00
CA MET A 158 -5.26 4.98 -16.84
C MET A 158 -6.40 5.90 -16.42
N ASN A 159 -7.43 5.94 -17.26
CA ASN A 159 -8.73 6.52 -16.93
C ASN A 159 -9.59 5.47 -16.23
N ILE A 160 -10.02 5.77 -15.01
CA ILE A 160 -10.93 4.96 -14.21
C ILE A 160 -12.28 5.69 -14.15
N THR A 161 -13.31 5.08 -14.74
CA THR A 161 -14.67 5.63 -14.74
C THR A 161 -15.61 4.69 -14.01
N ALA A 162 -16.21 5.16 -12.91
CA ALA A 162 -17.22 4.42 -12.17
C ALA A 162 -18.60 5.08 -12.33
N THR A 163 -19.59 4.26 -12.70
CA THR A 163 -20.99 4.68 -12.87
C THR A 163 -21.93 3.63 -12.25
N LYS A 164 -23.23 3.91 -12.22
CA LYS A 164 -24.23 2.93 -11.75
C LYS A 164 -24.22 1.62 -12.55
N SER A 165 -23.72 1.61 -13.79
CA SER A 165 -23.65 0.39 -14.61
C SER A 165 -22.42 -0.48 -14.29
N GLY A 166 -21.41 0.06 -13.62
CA GLY A 166 -20.15 -0.64 -13.38
C GLY A 166 -18.93 0.28 -13.42
N VAL A 167 -17.74 -0.33 -13.52
CA VAL A 167 -16.44 0.36 -13.60
C VAL A 167 -15.76 0.04 -14.92
N VAL A 168 -15.11 1.04 -15.48
CA VAL A 168 -14.34 0.96 -16.73
C VAL A 168 -12.92 1.45 -16.46
N PHE A 169 -11.94 0.62 -16.77
CA PHE A 169 -10.53 0.97 -16.82
C PHE A 169 -10.13 1.11 -18.28
N SER A 170 -9.50 2.23 -18.64
CA SER A 170 -9.09 2.47 -20.02
C SER A 170 -7.75 3.18 -20.10
N GLY A 171 -6.97 2.85 -21.12
CA GLY A 171 -5.73 3.53 -21.45
C GLY A 171 -5.58 3.59 -22.97
N SER A 172 -5.15 4.75 -23.46
CA SER A 172 -4.95 5.00 -24.89
C SER A 172 -3.48 5.36 -25.11
N GLY A 173 -2.85 4.66 -26.04
CA GLY A 173 -1.57 5.05 -26.65
C GLY A 173 -1.79 5.48 -28.10
N ASP A 174 -0.70 5.64 -28.85
CA ASP A 174 -0.71 6.22 -30.20
C ASP A 174 -1.58 5.45 -31.21
N SER A 175 -1.66 4.13 -31.08
CA SER A 175 -2.38 3.28 -32.04
C SER A 175 -3.31 2.26 -31.39
N VAL A 176 -3.24 2.11 -30.06
CA VAL A 176 -3.98 1.07 -29.33
C VAL A 176 -4.70 1.72 -28.15
N THR A 177 -6.00 1.44 -28.04
CA THR A 177 -6.79 1.74 -26.85
C THR A 177 -7.19 0.42 -26.20
N ASN A 178 -6.83 0.24 -24.95
CA ASN A 178 -7.27 -0.88 -24.12
C ASN A 178 -8.44 -0.40 -23.25
N THR A 179 -9.52 -1.18 -23.18
CA THR A 179 -10.67 -0.87 -22.32
C THR A 179 -11.20 -2.14 -21.68
N ILE A 180 -11.16 -2.18 -20.36
CA ILE A 180 -11.60 -3.29 -19.53
C ILE A 180 -12.84 -2.82 -18.75
N ARG A 181 -13.91 -3.62 -18.76
CA ARG A 181 -15.20 -3.24 -18.17
C ARG A 181 -15.70 -4.33 -17.24
N TYR A 182 -16.14 -3.93 -16.05
CA TYR A 182 -16.85 -4.78 -15.11
C TYR A 182 -18.23 -4.18 -14.87
N THR A 183 -19.28 -4.96 -15.12
CA THR A 183 -20.66 -4.55 -14.91
C THR A 183 -21.13 -4.93 -13.52
N LYS A 184 -22.01 -4.12 -12.94
CA LYS A 184 -22.62 -4.44 -11.63
C LYS A 184 -23.54 -5.66 -11.66
N ASP A 185 -24.10 -5.96 -12.83
CA ASP A 185 -25.10 -7.00 -13.03
C ASP A 185 -24.51 -8.21 -13.79
N LYS A 186 -23.97 -9.20 -13.06
CA LYS A 186 -23.76 -10.65 -13.40
C LYS A 186 -22.54 -11.19 -12.63
N THR A 187 -22.53 -12.39 -12.02
CA THR A 187 -23.44 -13.56 -12.07
C THR A 187 -23.55 -14.21 -10.69
N ALA A 188 -24.72 -14.74 -10.33
CA ALA A 188 -24.95 -15.53 -9.10
C ALA A 188 -24.16 -16.87 -9.04
N ASP A 189 -23.32 -17.14 -10.04
CA ASP A 189 -22.50 -18.34 -10.21
C ASP A 189 -20.98 -18.07 -10.09
N GLU A 190 -20.56 -16.82 -9.82
CA GLU A 190 -19.15 -16.53 -9.52
C GLU A 190 -18.86 -16.82 -8.06
N ASP A 191 -17.77 -17.56 -7.81
CA ASP A 191 -17.24 -17.71 -6.45
C ASP A 191 -17.05 -16.31 -5.85
N ASP A 192 -17.48 -16.11 -4.61
CA ASP A 192 -17.47 -14.81 -3.92
C ASP A 192 -16.08 -14.15 -3.91
N LYS A 193 -15.03 -14.97 -4.09
CA LYS A 193 -13.63 -14.56 -4.20
C LYS A 193 -13.30 -13.80 -5.48
N ASP A 194 -13.96 -14.08 -6.60
CA ASP A 194 -13.69 -13.48 -7.90
C ASP A 194 -14.57 -12.23 -8.17
N ARG A 195 -15.55 -11.98 -7.30
CA ARG A 195 -16.54 -10.91 -7.49
C ARG A 195 -15.93 -9.52 -7.44
N VAL A 196 -16.39 -8.66 -8.36
CA VAL A 196 -16.12 -7.21 -8.37
C VAL A 196 -17.32 -6.45 -7.79
N ASP A 197 -17.14 -5.87 -6.61
CA ASP A 197 -18.14 -5.10 -5.89
C ASP A 197 -18.05 -3.62 -6.24
N ILE A 198 -19.17 -3.04 -6.68
CA ILE A 198 -19.20 -1.68 -7.20
C ILE A 198 -20.31 -0.88 -6.51
N THR A 199 -19.89 0.06 -5.66
CA THR A 199 -20.77 1.01 -4.97
C THR A 199 -20.55 2.41 -5.52
N VAL A 200 -21.57 3.00 -6.14
CA VAL A 200 -21.49 4.32 -6.76
C VAL A 200 -22.62 5.20 -6.23
N LYS A 201 -22.26 6.27 -5.53
CA LYS A 201 -23.16 7.35 -5.13
C LYS A 201 -23.28 8.37 -6.25
N GLU A 202 -22.13 8.79 -6.79
CA GLU A 202 -22.00 9.76 -7.87
C GLU A 202 -21.02 9.23 -8.92
N LYS A 203 -21.26 9.59 -10.20
CA LYS A 203 -20.35 9.22 -11.29
C LYS A 203 -19.01 9.91 -11.05
N VAL A 204 -17.92 9.16 -11.18
CA VAL A 204 -16.55 9.67 -11.10
C VAL A 204 -15.75 9.16 -12.30
N ALA A 205 -14.92 10.03 -12.87
CA ALA A 205 -14.04 9.71 -14.00
C ALA A 205 -12.71 10.45 -13.82
N LEU A 206 -11.68 9.71 -13.43
CA LEU A 206 -10.37 10.27 -13.07
C LEU A 206 -9.26 9.59 -13.85
N ASN A 207 -8.23 10.36 -14.18
CA ASN A 207 -7.06 9.91 -14.92
C ASN A 207 -5.87 9.78 -13.96
N PHE A 208 -5.09 8.71 -14.06
CA PHE A 208 -3.95 8.45 -13.17
C PHE A 208 -2.72 8.00 -13.94
N SER A 209 -1.54 8.23 -13.37
CA SER A 209 -0.29 7.64 -13.89
C SER A 209 -0.28 6.13 -13.64
N ILE A 210 -0.22 5.35 -14.72
CA ILE A 210 -0.21 3.88 -14.63
C ILE A 210 1.02 3.36 -13.90
N LYS A 211 2.13 4.10 -13.95
CA LYS A 211 3.39 3.72 -13.30
C LYS A 211 3.21 3.56 -11.78
N TYR A 212 2.47 4.47 -11.16
CA TYR A 212 2.17 4.39 -9.72
C TYR A 212 1.23 3.24 -9.40
N LEU A 213 0.16 3.07 -10.19
CA LEU A 213 -0.78 1.97 -9.99
C LEU A 213 -0.09 0.60 -10.11
N THR A 214 0.78 0.43 -11.11
CA THR A 214 1.59 -0.78 -11.26
C THR A 214 2.50 -1.00 -10.05
N ASN A 215 3.10 0.05 -9.47
CA ASN A 215 3.87 -0.08 -8.23
C ASN A 215 3.00 -0.48 -7.04
N PHE A 216 1.80 0.08 -6.89
CA PHE A 216 0.87 -0.29 -5.81
C PHE A 216 0.47 -1.76 -5.89
N THR A 217 0.37 -2.33 -7.10
CA THR A 217 0.05 -3.76 -7.27
C THR A 217 1.13 -4.71 -6.76
N LYS A 218 2.29 -4.22 -6.28
CA LYS A 218 3.26 -5.04 -5.56
C LYS A 218 2.74 -5.50 -4.19
N ALA A 219 1.74 -4.80 -3.64
CA ALA A 219 1.02 -5.19 -2.45
C ALA A 219 0.02 -6.35 -2.67
N THR A 220 -0.20 -6.82 -3.90
CA THR A 220 -1.17 -7.89 -4.23
C THR A 220 -1.05 -9.14 -3.34
N SER A 221 0.15 -9.50 -2.90
CA SER A 221 0.36 -10.68 -2.04
C SER A 221 0.02 -10.47 -0.55
N LEU A 222 -0.38 -9.26 -0.16
CA LEU A 222 -0.77 -8.89 1.20
C LEU A 222 -2.26 -9.13 1.47
N SER A 223 -3.10 -9.05 0.44
CA SER A 223 -4.55 -9.19 0.56
C SER A 223 -5.14 -9.79 -0.71
N ASP A 224 -6.11 -10.68 -0.56
CA ASP A 224 -6.81 -11.31 -1.69
C ASP A 224 -7.68 -10.29 -2.45
N ARG A 225 -8.08 -9.19 -1.80
CA ARG A 225 -8.91 -8.13 -2.36
C ARG A 225 -8.22 -6.77 -2.25
N VAL A 226 -8.57 -5.86 -3.15
CA VAL A 226 -8.14 -4.47 -3.14
C VAL A 226 -9.36 -3.57 -3.23
N ARG A 227 -9.34 -2.47 -2.47
CA ARG A 227 -10.40 -1.45 -2.48
C ARG A 227 -9.89 -0.17 -3.11
N LEU A 228 -10.61 0.32 -4.11
CA LEU A 228 -10.37 1.58 -4.81
C LEU A 228 -11.46 2.57 -4.41
N SER A 229 -11.09 3.64 -3.70
CA SER A 229 -12.02 4.67 -3.26
C SER A 229 -11.74 5.97 -4.01
N MET A 230 -12.76 6.48 -4.70
CA MET A 230 -12.64 7.56 -5.68
C MET A 230 -13.67 8.66 -5.42
N CYS A 231 -13.24 9.91 -5.61
CA CYS A 231 -14.07 11.10 -5.61
C CYS A 231 -13.33 12.20 -6.37
N ASP A 232 -14.05 13.12 -7.01
CA ASP A 232 -13.43 14.26 -7.69
C ASP A 232 -12.70 15.15 -6.67
N ASN A 233 -11.63 15.80 -7.11
CA ASN A 233 -10.80 16.73 -6.33
C ASN A 233 -10.10 16.15 -5.09
N VAL A 234 -10.06 14.82 -4.93
CA VAL A 234 -9.27 14.16 -3.89
C VAL A 234 -8.45 13.01 -4.50
N PRO A 235 -7.35 12.60 -3.86
CA PRO A 235 -6.56 11.45 -4.32
C PRO A 235 -7.39 10.16 -4.38
N LEU A 236 -7.09 9.30 -5.35
CA LEU A 236 -7.53 7.91 -5.34
C LEU A 236 -6.90 7.21 -4.14
N VAL A 237 -7.70 6.45 -3.39
CA VAL A 237 -7.20 5.55 -2.35
C VAL A 237 -7.21 4.11 -2.85
N VAL A 238 -6.05 3.48 -2.87
CA VAL A 238 -5.87 2.05 -3.13
C VAL A 238 -5.51 1.38 -1.81
N GLU A 239 -6.40 0.55 -1.29
CA GLU A 239 -6.29 -0.07 0.03
C GLU A 239 -6.16 -1.59 -0.08
N TYR A 240 -5.16 -2.13 0.60
CA TYR A 240 -5.00 -3.54 0.87
C TYR A 240 -5.18 -3.75 2.38
N ASP A 241 -6.28 -4.42 2.76
CA ASP A 241 -6.55 -4.77 4.15
C ASP A 241 -5.56 -5.83 4.63
N LEU A 242 -5.05 -5.63 5.84
CA LEU A 242 -4.20 -6.59 6.54
C LEU A 242 -4.99 -7.21 7.70
N GLU A 243 -4.44 -8.27 8.29
CA GLU A 243 -5.05 -8.90 9.46
C GLU A 243 -5.18 -7.92 10.65
N SER A 244 -6.06 -8.24 11.59
CA SER A 244 -6.20 -7.52 12.88
C SER A 244 -6.34 -6.00 12.77
N ASN A 245 -7.14 -5.49 11.82
CA ASN A 245 -7.41 -4.06 11.64
C ASN A 245 -6.16 -3.23 11.21
N GLY A 246 -5.19 -3.88 10.57
CA GLY A 246 -4.12 -3.22 9.83
C GLY A 246 -4.50 -2.95 8.37
N TYR A 247 -3.74 -2.08 7.71
CA TYR A 247 -3.92 -1.77 6.29
C TYR A 247 -2.64 -1.24 5.67
N LEU A 248 -2.54 -1.36 4.35
CA LEU A 248 -1.63 -0.60 3.50
C LEU A 248 -2.44 0.21 2.49
N ARG A 249 -2.39 1.53 2.61
CA ARG A 249 -3.10 2.48 1.75
C ARG A 249 -2.11 3.29 0.93
N TYR A 250 -2.46 3.45 -0.34
CA TYR A 250 -1.79 4.37 -1.25
C TYR A 250 -2.78 5.47 -1.64
N PHE A 251 -2.36 6.72 -1.56
CA PHE A 251 -3.11 7.86 -2.08
C PHE A 251 -2.40 8.36 -3.33
N LEU A 252 -3.13 8.54 -4.42
CA LEU A 252 -2.56 8.98 -5.69
C LEU A 252 -3.33 10.17 -6.24
N ALA A 253 -2.64 11.29 -6.45
CA ALA A 253 -3.25 12.45 -7.08
C ALA A 253 -3.64 12.11 -8.53
N PRO A 254 -4.83 12.55 -8.99
CA PRO A 254 -5.20 12.42 -10.39
C PRO A 254 -4.31 13.30 -11.27
N LYS A 255 -4.10 12.89 -12.52
CA LYS A 255 -3.56 13.76 -13.56
C LYS A 255 -4.63 14.80 -13.90
N ILE A 256 -4.23 16.07 -13.90
CA ILE A 256 -5.06 17.16 -14.39
C ILE A 256 -4.95 17.13 -15.91
N ASP A 257 -6.08 17.06 -16.61
CA ASP A 257 -6.11 17.27 -18.06
C ASP A 257 -5.97 18.79 -18.29
N GLU A 258 -4.82 19.26 -18.78
CA GLU A 258 -4.58 20.68 -19.09
C GLU A 258 -5.63 21.26 -20.07
N ASP A 259 -6.29 20.41 -20.86
CA ASP A 259 -7.32 20.80 -21.83
C ASP A 259 -8.69 21.17 -21.20
N LYS A 260 -8.93 20.89 -19.91
CA LYS A 260 -10.21 21.24 -19.25
C LYS A 260 -10.23 22.64 -18.64
N GLU A 261 -9.09 23.29 -18.48
CA GLU A 261 -9.03 24.66 -17.93
C GLU A 261 -9.40 25.75 -18.95
N GLY A 262 -9.53 25.42 -20.23
CA GLY A 262 -9.87 26.38 -21.30
C GLY A 262 -11.34 26.52 -21.66
N MET A 263 -12.27 25.90 -20.92
CA MET A 263 -13.71 25.92 -21.24
C MET A 263 -14.58 26.67 -20.22
N ASP A 264 -13.99 27.21 -19.15
CA ASP A 264 -14.69 27.98 -18.10
C ASP A 264 -14.26 29.47 -18.09
N GLU A 265 -13.91 30.04 -19.26
CA GLU A 265 -13.86 31.51 -19.48
C GLU A 265 -14.95 31.99 -20.45
#